data_AF-A0A951RLV4-F1
#
_entry.id   AF-A0A951RLV4-F1
#
_cell.length_a   1.000
_cell.length_b   1.000
_cell.length_c   1.000
_cell.angle_alpha   90.00
_cell.angle_beta   90.00
_cell.angle_gamma   90.00
#
_symmetry.space_group_name_H-M   'P 1'
#
loop_
_entity.id
_entity.type
_entity.pdbx_description
1 polymer ?
#
loop_
_entity_poly.entity_id
_entity_poly.type
_entity_poly.pdbx_seq_one_letter_code
_entity_poly.pdbx_strand_id
1 'polypeptide(L)' 'MNLQAKKLELVQMILDTKEFFKLLRVEEVLKGQPDSDWWDEISEEERQLIERGLSEAEKGEITSNDLVLQEIKAKYLKKR' A
#
# COMPACT_ATOMS: atom_id res chain seq x y z
N MET A 1 -0.29 30.38 2.30
CA MET A 1 -1.21 29.35 1.75
C MET A 1 -2.58 29.56 2.38
N ASN A 2 -3.66 29.57 1.60
CA ASN A 2 -5.03 29.80 2.11
C ASN A 2 -5.73 28.45 2.34
N LEU A 3 -6.13 28.18 3.58
CA LEU A 3 -6.80 26.94 3.97
C LEU A 3 -8.08 26.68 3.17
N GLN A 4 -8.85 27.73 2.88
CA GLN A 4 -10.09 27.60 2.10
C GLN A 4 -9.81 27.21 0.65
N ALA A 5 -8.77 27.80 0.05
CA ALA A 5 -8.33 27.42 -1.29
C ALA A 5 -7.91 25.96 -1.35
N LYS A 6 -7.21 25.46 -0.31
CA LYS A 6 -6.78 24.06 -0.26
C LYS A 6 -7.96 23.09 -0.10
N LYS A 7 -8.98 23.44 0.67
CA LYS A 7 -10.20 22.64 0.80
C LYS A 7 -10.90 22.48 -0.55
N LEU A 8 -11.02 23.58 -1.31
CA LEU A 8 -11.67 23.55 -2.61
C LEU A 8 -10.90 22.70 -3.64
N GLU A 9 -9.57 22.79 -3.63
CA GLU A 9 -8.70 21.95 -4.46
C GLU A 9 -8.91 20.46 -4.19
N LEU A 10 -8.98 20.06 -2.91
CA LEU A 10 -9.23 18.66 -2.52
C LEU A 10 -10.59 18.17 -2.98
N VAL A 11 -11.64 18.99 -2.85
CA VAL A 11 -12.98 18.64 -3.36
C VAL A 11 -12.94 18.38 -4.86
N GLN A 12 -12.25 19.22 -5.64
CA GLN A 12 -12.13 19.04 -7.08
C GLN A 12 -11.43 17.71 -7.42
N MET A 13 -10.32 17.40 -6.74
CA MET A 13 -9.60 16.13 -6.94
C MET A 13 -10.46 14.89 -6.64
N ILE A 14 -11.30 14.98 -5.60
CA ILE A 14 -12.23 13.90 -5.24
C ILE A 14 -13.28 13.70 -6.34
N LEU A 15 -13.85 14.80 -6.88
CA LEU A 15 -14.85 14.74 -7.95
C LEU A 15 -14.28 14.16 -9.26
N ASP A 16 -13.01 14.43 -9.54
CA ASP A 16 -12.34 13.95 -10.76
C ASP A 16 -11.84 12.49 -10.64
N THR A 17 -11.83 11.92 -9.43
CA THR A 17 -11.34 10.56 -9.18
C THR A 17 -12.35 9.51 -9.63
N LYS A 18 -11.91 8.60 -10.50
CA LYS A 18 -12.76 7.52 -11.05
C LYS A 18 -12.59 6.17 -10.36
N GLU A 19 -11.54 6.02 -9.57
CA GLU A 19 -11.20 4.76 -8.89
C GLU A 19 -11.78 4.75 -7.48
N PHE A 20 -12.74 3.86 -7.23
CA PHE A 20 -13.44 3.74 -5.95
C PHE A 20 -12.50 3.52 -4.75
N PHE A 21 -11.45 2.71 -4.92
CA PHE A 21 -10.48 2.44 -3.84
C PHE A 21 -9.73 3.68 -3.37
N LYS A 22 -9.43 4.64 -4.27
CA LYS A 22 -8.79 5.91 -3.90
C LYS A 22 -9.71 6.78 -3.04
N LEU A 23 -11.01 6.77 -3.33
CA LEU A 23 -12.01 7.49 -2.54
C LEU A 23 -12.17 6.90 -1.14
N LEU A 24 -12.16 5.57 -1.02
CA LEU A 24 -12.18 4.88 0.29
C LEU A 24 -11.00 5.30 1.17
N ARG A 25 -9.78 5.35 0.60
CA ARG A 25 -8.60 5.75 1.37
C ARG A 25 -8.63 7.20 1.82
N VAL A 26 -9.16 8.11 0.97
CA VAL A 26 -9.36 9.52 1.34
C VAL A 26 -10.41 9.64 2.46
N GLU A 27 -11.47 8.85 2.38
CA GLU A 27 -12.52 8.79 3.39
C GLU A 27 -11.98 8.32 4.75
N GLU A 28 -11.15 7.28 4.78
CA GLU A 28 -10.47 6.79 6.00
C GLU A 28 -9.62 7.89 6.67
N VAL A 29 -8.80 8.59 5.89
CA VAL A 29 -7.93 9.67 6.37
C VAL A 29 -8.74 10.86 6.92
N LEU A 30 -9.85 11.21 6.28
CA LEU A 30 -10.69 12.35 6.68
C LEU A 30 -11.65 12.02 7.81
N LYS A 31 -12.10 10.76 7.95
CA LYS A 31 -13.01 10.34 9.02
C LYS A 31 -12.33 10.22 10.37
N GLY A 32 -11.00 10.15 10.42
CA GLY A 32 -10.27 10.05 11.69
C GLY A 32 -10.80 8.91 12.55
N GLN A 33 -10.84 7.69 11.99
CA GLN A 33 -11.04 6.50 12.81
C GLN A 33 -9.96 6.46 13.92
N PRO A 34 -10.29 5.90 15.10
CA PRO A 34 -9.53 6.08 16.33
C PRO A 34 -8.06 5.70 16.17
N ASP A 35 -7.24 6.16 17.11
CA ASP A 35 -5.80 5.94 17.27
C ASP A 35 -5.31 4.46 17.26
N SER A 36 -6.05 3.49 16.69
CA SER A 36 -5.48 2.20 16.34
C SER A 36 -4.64 2.38 15.10
N ASP A 37 -3.32 2.30 15.29
CA ASP A 37 -2.41 2.07 14.19
C ASP A 37 -2.91 0.83 13.42
N TRP A 38 -2.83 0.82 12.09
CA TRP A 38 -3.23 -0.36 11.30
C TRP A 38 -2.50 -1.62 11.77
N TRP A 39 -1.33 -1.42 12.40
CA TRP A 39 -0.57 -2.45 13.10
C TRP A 39 -1.40 -3.19 14.14
N ASP A 40 -2.28 -2.50 14.87
CA ASP A 40 -3.15 -3.09 15.88
C ASP A 40 -4.35 -3.84 15.30
N GLU A 41 -4.65 -3.62 14.02
CA GLU A 41 -5.80 -4.22 13.32
C GLU A 41 -5.45 -5.52 12.57
N ILE A 42 -4.17 -5.78 12.29
CA ILE A 42 -3.72 -7.01 11.61
C ILE A 42 -3.65 -8.20 12.56
N SER A 43 -3.88 -9.40 12.02
CA SER A 43 -3.80 -10.64 12.78
C SER A 43 -2.38 -10.92 13.29
N GLU A 44 -2.27 -11.76 14.32
CA GLU A 44 -0.97 -12.20 14.85
C GLU A 44 -0.13 -12.91 13.77
N GLU A 45 -0.79 -13.70 12.91
CA GLU A 45 -0.17 -14.39 11.78
C GLU A 45 0.44 -13.40 10.79
N GLU A 46 -0.29 -12.33 10.45
CA GLU A 46 0.19 -11.26 9.57
C GLU A 46 1.36 -10.48 10.20
N ARG A 47 1.31 -10.20 11.50
CA ARG A 47 2.43 -9.55 12.23
C ARG A 47 3.69 -10.41 12.17
N GLN A 48 3.57 -11.71 12.46
CA GLN A 48 4.68 -12.65 12.41
C GLN A 48 5.29 -12.76 11.01
N LEU A 49 4.46 -12.71 9.96
CA LEU A 49 4.95 -12.70 8.58
C LEU A 49 5.74 -11.43 8.26
N ILE A 50 5.27 -10.26 8.73
CA ILE A 50 5.97 -8.98 8.53
C ILE A 50 7.29 -8.96 9.30
N GLU A 51 7.30 -9.35 10.58
CA GLU A 51 8.52 -9.43 11.40
C GLU A 51 9.55 -10.38 10.80
N ARG A 52 9.10 -11.54 10.30
CA ARG A 52 9.97 -12.47 9.58
C ARG A 52 10.56 -11.82 8.33
N GLY A 53 9.74 -11.15 7.52
CA GLY A 53 10.21 -10.45 6.32
C GLY A 53 11.23 -9.35 6.62
N LEU A 54 11.05 -8.62 7.74
CA LEU A 54 12.03 -7.64 8.22
C LEU A 54 13.34 -8.31 8.63
N SER A 55 13.29 -9.42 9.37
CA SER A 55 14.50 -10.17 9.77
C SER A 55 15.25 -10.76 8.57
N GLU A 56 14.52 -11.29 7.58
CA GLU A 56 15.08 -11.78 6.30
C GLU A 56 15.74 -10.62 5.54
N ALA A 57 15.09 -9.45 5.49
CA ALA A 57 15.65 -8.27 4.84
C ALA A 57 16.94 -7.75 5.52
N GLU A 58 16.99 -7.74 6.86
CA GLU A 58 18.20 -7.38 7.61
C GLU A 58 19.37 -8.34 7.34
N LYS A 59 19.09 -9.62 7.12
CA LYS A 59 20.09 -10.63 6.72
C LYS A 59 20.50 -10.53 5.26
N GLY A 60 19.91 -9.61 4.49
CA GLY A 60 20.16 -9.45 3.06
C GLY A 60 19.48 -10.52 2.20
N GLU A 61 18.50 -11.25 2.74
CA GLU A 61 17.68 -12.25 2.02
C GLU A 61 16.60 -11.57 1.16
N ILE A 62 17.00 -10.50 0.46
CA ILE A 62 16.14 -9.74 -0.44
C ILE A 62 16.39 -10.18 -1.88
N THR A 63 15.31 -10.29 -2.64
CA THR A 63 15.40 -10.52 -4.09
C THR A 63 14.86 -9.30 -4.82
N SER A 64 15.62 -8.78 -5.80
CA SER A 64 15.16 -7.65 -6.59
C SER A 64 13.91 -8.00 -7.39
N ASN A 65 12.99 -7.05 -7.51
CA ASN A 65 11.75 -7.23 -8.27
C ASN A 65 12.02 -7.63 -9.73
N ASP A 66 13.04 -7.03 -10.36
CA ASP A 66 13.44 -7.34 -11.73
C ASP A 66 13.86 -8.80 -11.89
N LEU A 67 14.62 -9.35 -10.94
CA LEU A 67 15.08 -10.74 -10.99
C LEU A 67 13.90 -11.71 -10.86
N VAL A 68 13.00 -11.47 -9.90
CA VAL A 68 11.77 -12.27 -9.73
C VAL A 68 10.91 -12.24 -11.00
N LEU A 69 10.74 -11.07 -11.60
CA LEU A 69 9.98 -10.93 -12.84
C LEU A 69 10.64 -11.67 -14.01
N GLN A 70 11.97 -11.63 -14.13
CA GLN A 70 12.68 -12.39 -15.15
C GLN A 70 12.48 -13.90 -14.97
N GLU A 71 12.57 -14.42 -13.75
CA GLU A 71 12.35 -15.84 -13.46
C GLU A 71 10.92 -16.28 -13.77
N ILE A 72 9.91 -15.50 -13.37
CA ILE A 72 8.51 -15.78 -13.67
C ILE A 72 8.27 -15.80 -15.18
N LYS A 73 8.79 -14.80 -15.91
CA LYS A 73 8.71 -14.75 -17.37
C LYS A 73 9.39 -15.97 -18.00
N ALA A 74 10.56 -16.36 -17.53
CA ALA A 74 11.27 -17.53 -18.04
C ALA A 74 10.53 -18.85 -17.77
N LYS A 75 9.91 -19.00 -16.59
CA LYS A 75 9.22 -20.24 -16.18
C LYS A 75 7.87 -20.42 -16.86
N TYR A 76 7.13 -19.34 -17.09
CA TYR A 76 5.73 -19.40 -17.55
C TYR A 76 5.47 -18.81 -18.94
N LEU A 77 6.31 -17.90 -19.45
CA LEU A 77 6.11 -17.29 -20.78
C LEU A 77 6.95 -17.90 -21.90
N LYS A 78 8.01 -18.66 -21.60
CA LYS A 78 8.78 -19.40 -22.63
C LYS A 78 8.14 -20.71 -23.09
N LYS A 79 7.03 -21.14 -22.46
CA LYS A 79 6.36 -22.41 -22.76
C LYS A 79 5.19 -22.27 -23.74
N ARG A 80 5.16 -21.18 -24.52
CA ARG A 80 4.15 -20.86 -25.52
C ARG A 80 4.77 -20.78 -26.90
#